data_AF-A0A0U5AEB1-F1
#
_entry.id   AF-A0A0U5AEB1-F1
#
_cell.length_a   1.000
_cell.length_b   1.000
_cell.length_c   1.000
_cell.angle_alpha   90.00
_cell.angle_beta   90.00
_cell.angle_gamma   90.00
#
_symmetry.space_group_name_H-M   'P 1'
#
loop_
_entity.id
_entity.type
_entity.pdbx_description
1 polymer ?
#
loop_
_entity_poly.entity_id
_entity_poly.type
_entity_poly.pdbx_seq_one_letter_code
_entity_poly.pdbx_strand_id
1 'polypeptide(L)'
;MDCERIGRVETPYASREDAPRQGFLGDATGTVHVAEQYRAALTGLDTGHTIDVVWWADDADRSVLRVRGGNRGVFTTRSPARPNPVCVTTCDVLAVDSEAGTLDVAGVDMVDGSPVVDLKYALVGDDEHTPSDR
;
A
#
# COMPACT_ATOMS: atom_id res chain seq x y z
N MET A 1 -5.20 -17.37 -11.24
CA MET A 1 -5.69 -16.53 -10.14
C MET A 1 -5.54 -15.11 -10.62
N ASP A 2 -6.65 -14.40 -10.66
CA ASP A 2 -6.70 -13.03 -11.17
C ASP A 2 -6.90 -12.09 -9.99
N CYS A 3 -6.33 -10.89 -10.08
CA CYS A 3 -6.41 -9.88 -9.03
C CYS A 3 -7.01 -8.61 -9.65
N GLU A 4 -8.12 -8.15 -9.09
CA GLU A 4 -8.80 -6.95 -9.58
C GLU A 4 -8.19 -5.70 -8.95
N ARG A 5 -8.04 -4.66 -9.76
CA ARG A 5 -7.66 -3.33 -9.29
C ARG A 5 -8.87 -2.69 -8.62
N ILE A 6 -8.74 -2.35 -7.34
CA ILE A 6 -9.78 -1.66 -6.57
C ILE A 6 -9.62 -0.14 -6.56
N GLY A 7 -8.45 0.35 -6.99
CA GLY A 7 -8.14 1.78 -6.92
C GLY A 7 -6.78 2.15 -7.50
N ARG A 8 -6.31 3.34 -7.18
CA ARG A 8 -4.93 3.80 -7.43
C ARG A 8 -4.47 4.71 -6.31
N VAL A 9 -3.17 4.87 -6.20
CA VAL A 9 -2.59 5.94 -5.40
C VAL A 9 -2.29 7.17 -6.24
N GLU A 10 -2.35 8.32 -5.60
CA GLU A 10 -1.79 9.59 -6.06
C GLU A 10 -0.69 9.98 -5.06
N THR A 11 0.54 10.14 -5.54
CA THR A 11 1.72 10.37 -4.68
C THR A 11 2.68 11.37 -5.33
N PRO A 12 3.62 11.98 -4.60
CA PRO A 12 4.58 12.92 -5.20
C PRO A 12 5.69 12.23 -6.02
N TYR A 13 5.68 10.91 -6.15
CA TYR A 13 6.80 10.16 -6.73
C TYR A 13 6.51 9.80 -8.19
N ALA A 14 7.16 10.51 -9.13
CA ALA A 14 7.01 10.24 -10.56
C ALA A 14 7.66 8.91 -10.98
N SER A 15 8.65 8.44 -10.23
CA SER A 15 9.37 7.20 -10.51
C SER A 15 9.77 6.46 -9.22
N ARG A 16 10.20 5.21 -9.37
CA ARG A 16 10.74 4.39 -8.26
C ARG A 16 11.99 4.98 -7.62
N GLU A 17 12.73 5.82 -8.35
CA GLU A 17 13.94 6.47 -7.85
C GLU A 17 13.61 7.65 -6.94
N ASP A 18 12.44 8.27 -7.15
CA ASP A 18 11.92 9.37 -6.33
C ASP A 18 11.25 8.87 -5.05
N ALA A 19 10.67 7.67 -5.08
CA ALA A 19 10.01 7.06 -3.93
C ALA A 19 11.02 6.58 -2.88
N PRO A 20 10.73 6.77 -1.56
CA PRO A 20 11.57 6.24 -0.50
C PRO A 20 11.57 4.72 -0.55
N ARG A 21 12.62 4.10 -0.02
CA ARG A 21 12.71 2.63 0.00
C ARG A 21 11.60 1.98 0.81
N GLN A 22 11.09 2.65 1.83
CA GLN A 22 9.97 2.25 2.67
C GLN A 22 9.27 3.53 3.15
N GLY A 23 7.94 3.51 3.21
CA GLY A 23 7.12 4.68 3.51
C GLY A 23 7.47 5.39 4.80
N PHE A 24 7.70 4.64 5.89
CA PHE A 24 8.07 5.19 7.20
C PHE A 24 9.44 5.90 7.25
N LEU A 25 10.24 5.82 6.18
CA LEU A 25 11.50 6.56 6.06
C LEU A 25 11.32 7.96 5.47
N GLY A 26 10.14 8.26 4.91
CA GLY A 26 9.77 9.56 4.38
C GLY A 26 8.68 10.23 5.23
N ASP A 27 8.36 11.46 4.87
CA ASP A 27 7.32 12.30 5.48
C ASP A 27 6.23 12.70 4.47
N ALA A 28 6.26 12.13 3.26
CA ALA A 28 5.30 12.43 2.22
C ALA A 28 3.91 11.84 2.55
N THR A 29 2.91 12.55 2.05
CA THR A 29 1.52 12.11 2.01
C THR A 29 1.10 11.76 0.59
N GLY A 30 -0.02 11.07 0.47
CA GLY A 30 -0.67 10.79 -0.81
C GLY A 30 -2.14 10.46 -0.59
N THR A 31 -2.84 10.19 -1.69
CA THR A 31 -4.27 9.87 -1.66
C THR A 31 -4.50 8.50 -2.29
N VAL A 32 -5.19 7.61 -1.58
CA VAL A 32 -5.72 6.37 -2.15
C VAL A 32 -7.10 6.66 -2.73
N HIS A 33 -7.24 6.49 -4.04
CA HIS A 33 -8.50 6.60 -4.77
C HIS A 33 -9.12 5.21 -4.95
N VAL A 34 -10.26 4.96 -4.31
CA VAL A 34 -11.05 3.74 -4.40
C VAL A 34 -12.12 3.88 -5.47
N ALA A 35 -12.21 2.90 -6.37
CA ALA A 35 -13.19 2.90 -7.45
C ALA A 35 -14.62 2.81 -6.89
N GLU A 36 -15.56 3.45 -7.60
CA GLU A 36 -16.94 3.66 -7.16
C GLU A 36 -17.62 2.38 -6.64
N GLN A 37 -17.47 1.27 -7.35
CA GLN A 37 -18.09 -0.01 -6.99
C GLN A 37 -17.58 -0.63 -5.68
N TYR A 38 -16.43 -0.16 -5.15
CA TYR A 38 -15.84 -0.66 -3.91
C TYR A 38 -15.96 0.32 -2.74
N ARG A 39 -16.48 1.55 -2.94
CA ARG A 39 -16.51 2.59 -1.90
C ARG A 39 -17.29 2.21 -0.64
N ALA A 40 -18.34 1.40 -0.77
CA ALA A 40 -19.09 0.90 0.38
C ALA A 40 -18.21 0.14 1.39
N ALA A 41 -17.09 -0.44 0.93
CA ALA A 41 -16.13 -1.14 1.79
C ALA A 41 -15.26 -0.21 2.65
N LEU A 42 -15.31 1.10 2.44
CA LEU A 42 -14.65 2.10 3.30
C LEU A 42 -15.39 2.33 4.62
N THR A 43 -16.62 1.82 4.76
CA THR A 43 -17.45 1.98 5.95
C THR A 43 -16.69 1.56 7.21
N GLY A 44 -16.58 2.47 8.18
CA GLY A 44 -15.91 2.24 9.46
C GLY A 44 -14.43 2.61 9.49
N LEU A 45 -13.83 2.99 8.35
CA LEU A 45 -12.51 3.60 8.34
C LEU A 45 -12.60 5.09 8.72
N ASP A 46 -11.67 5.57 9.55
CA ASP A 46 -11.65 6.94 10.05
C ASP A 46 -10.21 7.45 10.19
N THR A 47 -10.09 8.75 10.43
CA THR A 47 -8.83 9.45 10.70
C THR A 47 -8.14 8.86 11.92
N GLY A 48 -6.83 8.66 11.83
CA GLY A 48 -6.01 8.06 12.88
C GLY A 48 -5.94 6.54 12.85
N HIS A 49 -6.67 5.86 11.96
CA HIS A 49 -6.44 4.45 11.69
C HIS A 49 -5.13 4.25 10.93
N THR A 50 -4.46 3.11 11.15
CA THR A 50 -3.32 2.67 10.35
C THR A 50 -3.75 1.51 9.46
N ILE A 51 -3.43 1.60 8.17
CA ILE A 51 -3.83 0.61 7.16
C ILE A 51 -2.63 0.09 6.38
N ASP A 52 -2.70 -1.16 5.95
CA ASP A 52 -1.85 -1.72 4.92
C ASP A 52 -2.51 -1.50 3.55
N VAL A 53 -1.86 -0.66 2.72
CA VAL A 53 -2.18 -0.49 1.31
C VAL A 53 -1.45 -1.59 0.54
N VAL A 54 -2.21 -2.51 -0.04
CA VAL A 54 -1.66 -3.56 -0.91
C VAL A 54 -1.77 -3.08 -2.35
N TRP A 55 -0.64 -2.99 -3.02
CA TRP A 55 -0.55 -2.40 -4.36
C TRP A 55 0.27 -3.28 -5.29
N TRP A 56 0.08 -3.09 -6.59
CA TRP A 56 0.74 -3.86 -7.63
C TRP A 56 1.81 -3.03 -8.31
N ALA A 57 3.07 -3.44 -8.20
CA ALA A 57 4.17 -2.76 -8.88
C ALA A 57 4.24 -3.23 -10.34
N ASP A 58 3.45 -2.58 -11.20
CA ASP A 58 3.14 -2.97 -12.58
C ASP A 58 4.35 -2.96 -13.53
N ASP A 59 5.32 -2.08 -13.29
CA ASP A 59 6.60 -1.99 -14.00
C ASP A 59 7.69 -2.94 -13.48
N ALA A 60 7.39 -3.82 -12.52
CA ALA A 60 8.39 -4.72 -11.94
C ALA A 60 8.82 -5.85 -12.90
N ASP A 61 10.12 -6.18 -12.89
CA ASP A 61 10.61 -7.42 -13.49
C ASP A 61 10.19 -8.64 -12.65
N ARG A 62 9.25 -9.41 -13.20
CA ARG A 62 8.67 -10.60 -12.57
C ARG A 62 9.52 -11.86 -12.70
N SER A 63 10.58 -11.82 -13.51
CA SER A 63 11.49 -12.96 -13.68
C SER A 63 12.56 -13.05 -12.59
N VAL A 64 12.72 -11.99 -11.79
CA VAL A 64 13.73 -11.89 -10.74
C VAL A 64 13.45 -12.86 -9.59
N LEU A 65 14.39 -13.79 -9.37
CA LEU A 65 14.38 -14.72 -8.24
C LEU A 65 15.43 -14.40 -7.19
N ARG A 66 16.48 -13.65 -7.57
CA ARG A 66 17.60 -13.28 -6.69
C ARG A 66 17.96 -11.82 -6.88
N VAL A 67 18.22 -11.12 -5.79
CA VAL A 67 18.56 -9.70 -5.74
C VAL A 67 19.94 -9.49 -5.10
N ARG A 68 20.43 -8.25 -5.09
CA ARG A 68 21.75 -7.87 -4.52
C ARG A 68 22.91 -8.68 -5.10
N GLY A 69 23.02 -8.68 -6.43
CA GLY A 69 24.07 -9.42 -7.14
C GLY A 69 23.95 -10.95 -7.02
N GLY A 70 22.76 -11.46 -6.74
CA GLY A 70 22.51 -12.90 -6.60
C GLY A 70 22.66 -13.45 -5.18
N ASN A 71 23.04 -12.64 -4.20
CA ASN A 71 23.32 -13.10 -2.83
C ASN A 71 22.08 -13.36 -1.98
N ARG A 72 20.90 -12.85 -2.36
CA ARG A 72 19.65 -13.08 -1.62
C ARG A 72 18.53 -13.52 -2.54
N GLY A 73 17.78 -14.55 -2.14
CA GLY A 73 16.52 -14.88 -2.77
C GLY A 73 15.50 -13.76 -2.53
N VAL A 74 14.72 -13.43 -3.57
CA VAL A 74 13.80 -12.28 -3.54
C VAL A 74 12.79 -12.33 -2.39
N PHE A 75 12.36 -13.53 -2.00
CA PHE A 75 11.39 -13.76 -0.91
C PHE A 75 11.93 -13.43 0.49
N THR A 76 13.23 -13.19 0.65
CA THR A 76 13.84 -12.72 1.90
C THR A 76 13.94 -11.18 1.96
N THR A 77 13.26 -10.49 1.06
CA THR A 77 13.32 -9.03 0.89
C THR A 77 11.94 -8.44 0.57
N ARG A 78 11.82 -7.12 0.65
CA ARG A 78 10.66 -6.35 0.17
C ARG A 78 10.85 -5.82 -1.26
N SER A 79 11.71 -6.45 -2.07
CA SER A 79 11.89 -5.99 -3.45
C SER A 79 10.59 -6.16 -4.25
N PRO A 80 10.19 -5.14 -5.02
CA PRO A 80 9.04 -5.22 -5.93
C PRO A 80 9.31 -6.13 -7.15
N ALA A 81 10.57 -6.36 -7.52
CA ALA A 81 10.96 -7.26 -8.62
C ALA A 81 10.85 -8.73 -8.16
N ARG A 82 9.65 -9.29 -8.19
CA ARG A 82 9.29 -10.64 -7.72
C ARG A 82 8.21 -11.26 -8.62
N PRO A 83 8.02 -12.60 -8.59
CA PRO A 83 7.07 -13.29 -9.49
C PRO A 83 5.65 -12.71 -9.49
N ASN A 84 5.15 -12.35 -8.30
CA ASN A 84 3.92 -11.58 -8.11
C ASN A 84 4.30 -10.27 -7.39
N PRO A 85 4.36 -9.12 -8.09
CA PRO A 85 4.79 -7.82 -7.56
C PRO A 85 3.75 -7.17 -6.65
N VAL A 86 3.12 -7.98 -5.81
CA VAL A 86 2.26 -7.55 -4.71
C VAL A 86 3.16 -6.94 -3.64
N CYS A 87 2.97 -5.65 -3.43
CA CYS A 87 3.69 -4.84 -2.45
C CYS A 87 2.72 -4.40 -1.36
N VAL A 88 3.27 -4.05 -0.20
CA VAL A 88 2.49 -3.62 0.96
C VAL A 88 3.17 -2.40 1.56
N THR A 89 2.40 -1.36 1.78
CA THR A 89 2.82 -0.10 2.40
C THR A 89 1.88 0.19 3.55
N THR A 90 2.42 0.30 4.76
CA THR A 90 1.65 0.66 5.94
C THR A 90 1.58 2.18 6.02
N CYS A 91 0.37 2.72 6.05
CA CYS A 91 0.11 4.15 6.02
C CYS A 91 -0.83 4.56 7.16
N ASP A 92 -0.65 5.77 7.66
CA ASP A 92 -1.58 6.38 8.62
C ASP A 92 -2.65 7.17 7.88
N VAL A 93 -3.92 6.96 8.22
CA VAL A 93 -5.07 7.65 7.61
C VAL A 93 -5.20 9.04 8.22
N LEU A 94 -5.12 10.05 7.37
CA LEU A 94 -5.22 11.48 7.72
C LEU A 94 -6.63 12.03 7.51
N ALA A 95 -7.35 11.52 6.51
CA ALA A 95 -8.74 11.88 6.24
C ALA A 95 -9.43 10.78 5.41
N VAL A 96 -10.75 10.70 5.53
CA VAL A 96 -11.60 9.77 4.78
C VAL A 96 -12.77 10.54 4.16
N ASP A 97 -12.90 10.46 2.84
CA ASP A 97 -14.12 10.84 2.12
C ASP A 97 -14.67 9.59 1.43
N SER A 98 -15.63 8.93 2.08
CA SER A 98 -16.22 7.68 1.57
C SER A 98 -17.12 7.89 0.36
N GLU A 99 -17.72 9.07 0.19
CA GLU A 99 -18.58 9.38 -0.96
C GLU A 99 -17.71 9.58 -2.22
N ALA A 100 -16.62 10.34 -2.10
CA ALA A 100 -15.63 10.51 -3.16
C ALA A 100 -14.75 9.27 -3.36
N GLY A 101 -14.64 8.41 -2.35
CA GLY A 101 -13.79 7.23 -2.35
C GLY A 101 -12.31 7.58 -2.22
N THR A 102 -11.96 8.56 -1.39
CA THR A 102 -10.58 9.03 -1.21
C THR A 102 -10.13 8.88 0.23
N LEU A 103 -8.92 8.38 0.41
CA LEU A 103 -8.23 8.28 1.70
C LEU A 103 -6.93 9.08 1.61
N ASP A 104 -6.82 10.16 2.37
CA ASP A 104 -5.54 10.85 2.50
C ASP A 104 -4.70 10.11 3.53
N VAL A 105 -3.46 9.81 3.18
CA VAL A 105 -2.58 8.95 3.98
C VAL A 105 -1.16 9.50 4.08
N ALA A 106 -0.50 9.25 5.21
CA ALA A 106 0.91 9.53 5.43
C ALA A 106 1.76 8.25 5.30
N GLY A 107 3.05 8.40 4.99
CA GLY A 107 3.99 7.29 4.93
C GLY A 107 3.94 6.54 3.59
N VAL A 108 3.75 7.27 2.49
CA VAL A 108 3.68 6.67 1.15
C VAL A 108 5.07 6.35 0.57
N ASP A 109 5.18 5.24 -0.16
CA ASP A 109 6.40 4.83 -0.91
C ASP A 109 6.10 4.26 -2.31
N MET A 110 4.91 4.55 -2.83
CA MET A 110 4.42 4.02 -4.11
C MET A 110 4.57 5.06 -5.21
N VAL A 111 4.93 4.65 -6.43
CA VAL A 111 4.94 5.54 -7.60
C VAL A 111 3.53 6.06 -7.86
N ASP A 112 3.42 7.31 -8.30
CA ASP A 112 2.15 7.93 -8.67
C ASP A 112 1.38 7.07 -9.67
N GLY A 113 0.08 6.93 -9.45
CA GLY A 113 -0.79 6.10 -10.28
C GLY A 113 -0.72 4.59 -10.02
N SER A 114 0.14 4.10 -9.12
CA SER A 114 0.28 2.67 -8.83
C SER A 114 -1.08 2.02 -8.50
N PRO A 115 -1.42 0.86 -9.10
CA PRO A 115 -2.67 0.17 -8.84
C PRO A 115 -2.79 -0.33 -7.39
N VAL A 116 -3.92 -0.06 -6.76
CA VAL A 116 -4.28 -0.63 -5.45
C VAL A 116 -5.12 -1.88 -5.68
N VAL A 117 -4.79 -2.95 -4.98
CA VAL A 117 -5.48 -4.25 -5.10
C VAL A 117 -6.19 -4.67 -3.82
N ASP A 118 -5.78 -4.15 -2.67
CA ASP A 118 -6.43 -4.45 -1.39
C ASP A 118 -6.11 -3.37 -0.34
N LEU A 119 -6.97 -3.25 0.67
CA LEU A 119 -6.78 -2.40 1.84
C LEU A 119 -7.07 -3.24 3.09
N LYS A 120 -6.22 -3.14 4.11
CA LYS A 120 -6.40 -3.86 5.37
C LYS A 120 -6.11 -2.95 6.55
N TYR A 121 -6.78 -3.17 7.67
CA TYR A 121 -6.28 -2.67 8.94
C TYR A 121 -4.88 -3.23 9.18
N ALA A 122 -3.93 -2.35 9.51
CA ALA A 122 -2.58 -2.77 9.82
C ALA A 122 -2.60 -3.61 11.09
N LEU A 123 -1.84 -4.71 11.09
CA LEU A 123 -1.63 -5.47 12.32
C LEU A 123 -0.64 -4.69 13.18
N VAL A 124 -1.16 -4.06 14.24
CA VAL A 124 -0.32 -3.59 15.34
C VAL A 124 -0.05 -4.81 16.21
N GLY A 125 1.22 -5.17 16.35
CA GLY A 125 1.61 -6.25 17.24
C GLY A 125 1.45 -5.77 18.69
N ASP A 126 0.33 -6.11 19.31
CA ASP A 126 0.15 -5.93 20.75
C ASP A 126 0.19 -7.29 21.45
N ASP A 127 1.05 -7.43 22.46
CA ASP A 127 0.84 -8.42 23.52
C ASP A 127 -0.43 -8.09 24.35
N GLU A 128 -1.04 -6.90 24.20
CA GLU A 128 -2.32 -6.53 24.82
C GLU A 128 -3.11 -5.47 24.01
N HIS A 129 -3.80 -5.88 22.94
CA HIS A 129 -5.03 -5.20 22.52
C HIS A 129 -5.93 -6.14 21.73
N THR A 130 -6.69 -6.96 22.46
CA THR A 130 -7.96 -7.45 21.93
C THR A 130 -8.80 -6.21 21.62
N PRO A 131 -9.30 -6.02 20.39
CA PRO A 131 -10.36 -5.05 20.16
C PRO A 131 -11.51 -5.45 21.08
N SER A 132 -11.73 -4.63 22.11
CA SER A 132 -12.88 -4.72 22.97
C SER A 132 -14.12 -4.46 22.11
N ASP A 133 -14.73 -5.57 21.66
CA ASP A 133 -16.16 -5.72 21.40
C ASP A 133 -16.76 -4.78 20.33
N ARG A 134 -16.86 -5.27 19.09
CA ARG A 134 -18.06 -5.28 18.19
C ARG A 134 -17.71 -5.43 16.71
#